data_AF-A0A257PF25-F1
#
_entry.id   AF-A0A257PF25-F1
#
_cell.length_a   1.000
_cell.length_b   1.000
_cell.length_c   1.000
_cell.angle_alpha   90.00
_cell.angle_beta   90.00
_cell.angle_gamma   90.00
#
_symmetry.space_group_name_H-M   'P 1'
#
loop_
_entity.id
_entity.type
_entity.pdbx_description
1 polymer ?
#
loop_
_entity_poly.entity_id
_entity_poly.type
_entity_poly.pdbx_seq_one_letter_code
_entity_poly.pdbx_strand_id
1 'polypeptide(L)'
;TFSGGTFLVFAAMFGLGFMGETRRLDYLYDTSWFPLLVVEEIGIGVYCLSLLFFVAMIFLSIRDRKKHPAAPDAWGTSRTLEWMTRTPVPFYNFAVTPHVNARDELAWRRQNGVADIAPDHYEAVHMPNNSLLPFMMGVMSFLFGFGMVWRIWWMAALGIVVTIALVIVHSFSNDPGYVLSAEDIERMEGRATPLSIVDETPAPAILDEVKVH
;
A
#
# COMPACT_ATOMS: atom_id res chain seq x y z
N THR A 1 -9.04 -22.21 -2.56
CA THR A 1 -10.45 -22.02 -2.18
C THR A 1 -11.07 -20.91 -3.00
N PHE A 2 -10.52 -19.68 -2.98
CA PHE A 2 -11.04 -18.55 -3.75
C PHE A 2 -11.23 -18.87 -5.25
N SER A 3 -10.15 -19.28 -5.93
CA SER A 3 -10.20 -19.60 -7.37
C SER A 3 -11.14 -20.77 -7.70
N GLY A 4 -11.30 -21.71 -6.77
CA GLY A 4 -12.25 -22.81 -6.92
C GLY A 4 -13.71 -22.33 -6.86
N GLY A 5 -14.01 -21.44 -5.89
CA GLY A 5 -15.30 -20.74 -5.83
C GLY A 5 -15.56 -19.91 -7.08
N THR A 6 -14.55 -19.18 -7.57
CA THR A 6 -14.62 -18.43 -8.84
C THR A 6 -15.03 -19.31 -10.00
N PHE A 7 -14.36 -20.45 -10.16
CA PHE A 7 -14.68 -21.37 -11.23
C PHE A 7 -16.13 -21.87 -11.12
N LEU A 8 -16.55 -22.34 -9.93
CA LEU A 8 -17.90 -22.87 -9.72
C LEU A 8 -18.99 -21.83 -10.02
N VAL A 9 -18.85 -20.61 -9.50
CA VAL A 9 -19.83 -19.53 -9.74
C VAL A 9 -19.84 -19.12 -11.21
N PHE A 10 -18.71 -18.69 -11.75
CA PHE A 10 -18.71 -18.06 -13.07
C PHE A 10 -18.87 -19.06 -14.21
N ALA A 11 -18.37 -20.30 -14.09
CA ALA A 11 -18.60 -21.31 -15.13
C ALA A 11 -20.09 -21.69 -15.21
N ALA A 12 -20.78 -21.81 -14.08
CA ALA A 12 -22.22 -22.04 -14.06
C ALA A 12 -22.99 -20.84 -14.63
N MET A 13 -22.59 -19.61 -14.29
CA MET A 13 -23.18 -18.38 -14.82
C MET A 13 -23.01 -18.23 -16.33
N PHE A 14 -21.85 -18.63 -16.88
CA PHE A 14 -21.67 -18.71 -18.32
C PHE A 14 -22.60 -19.74 -18.95
N GLY A 15 -22.74 -20.92 -18.33
CA GLY A 15 -23.68 -21.96 -18.77
C GLY A 15 -25.13 -21.45 -18.81
N LEU A 16 -25.58 -20.78 -17.75
CA LEU A 16 -26.90 -20.18 -17.66
C LEU A 16 -27.12 -19.08 -18.71
N GLY A 17 -26.10 -18.25 -18.96
CA GLY A 17 -26.13 -17.26 -20.03
C GLY A 17 -26.34 -17.89 -21.41
N PHE A 18 -25.71 -19.04 -21.70
CA PHE A 18 -25.96 -19.78 -22.95
C PHE A 18 -27.36 -20.42 -23.01
N MET A 19 -27.93 -20.77 -21.85
CA MET A 19 -29.32 -21.26 -21.74
C MET A 19 -30.36 -20.13 -21.83
N GLY A 20 -29.93 -18.87 -21.96
CA GLY A 20 -30.81 -17.72 -22.13
C GLY A 20 -31.31 -17.11 -20.82
N GLU A 21 -30.71 -17.43 -19.68
CA GLU A 21 -31.00 -16.72 -18.43
C GLU A 21 -30.59 -15.25 -18.57
N THR A 22 -31.54 -14.36 -18.29
CA THR A 22 -31.29 -12.90 -18.32
C THR A 22 -30.99 -12.38 -16.92
N ARG A 23 -30.21 -11.29 -16.85
CA ARG A 23 -29.88 -10.66 -15.57
C ARG A 23 -31.10 -10.03 -14.90
N ARG A 24 -31.10 -9.98 -13.56
CA ARG A 24 -32.07 -9.25 -12.71
C ARG A 24 -33.50 -9.79 -12.84
N LEU A 25 -33.65 -11.11 -12.83
CA LEU A 25 -34.95 -11.76 -12.73
C LEU A 25 -35.45 -11.74 -11.29
N ASP A 26 -36.74 -11.43 -11.10
CA ASP A 26 -37.38 -11.44 -9.78
C ASP A 26 -37.87 -12.85 -9.38
N TYR A 27 -38.05 -13.76 -10.34
CA TYR A 27 -38.44 -15.15 -10.10
C TYR A 27 -37.88 -16.08 -11.19
N LEU A 28 -37.67 -17.35 -10.82
CA LEU A 28 -37.21 -18.40 -11.72
C LEU A 28 -38.41 -19.03 -12.42
N TYR A 29 -38.54 -18.80 -13.73
CA TYR A 29 -39.64 -19.35 -14.53
C TYR A 29 -39.27 -20.66 -15.25
N ASP A 30 -37.99 -20.90 -15.50
CA ASP A 30 -37.48 -22.12 -16.12
C ASP A 30 -36.78 -22.99 -15.06
N THR A 31 -37.34 -24.18 -14.79
CA THR A 31 -36.80 -25.11 -13.80
C THR A 31 -35.53 -25.82 -14.27
N SER A 32 -35.19 -25.77 -15.56
CA SER A 32 -33.98 -26.38 -16.11
C SER A 32 -32.69 -25.71 -15.65
N TRP A 33 -32.77 -24.45 -15.19
CA TRP A 33 -31.63 -23.67 -14.69
C TRP A 33 -31.20 -24.05 -13.27
N PHE A 34 -32.11 -24.65 -12.51
CA PHE A 34 -31.92 -24.94 -11.08
C PHE A 34 -30.59 -25.66 -10.76
N PRO A 35 -30.14 -26.68 -11.51
CA PRO A 35 -28.88 -27.35 -11.22
C PRO A 35 -27.66 -26.42 -11.27
N LEU A 36 -27.60 -25.52 -12.27
CA LEU A 36 -26.49 -24.58 -12.40
C LEU A 36 -26.56 -23.50 -11.31
N LEU A 37 -27.75 -23.03 -10.96
CA LEU A 37 -27.94 -22.09 -9.84
C LEU A 37 -27.51 -22.69 -8.50
N VAL A 38 -27.76 -23.98 -8.26
CA VAL A 38 -27.25 -24.69 -7.06
C VAL A 38 -25.72 -24.76 -7.08
N VAL A 39 -25.11 -25.00 -8.25
CA VAL A 39 -23.64 -24.96 -8.39
C VAL A 39 -23.08 -23.57 -8.07
N GLU A 40 -23.75 -22.50 -8.51
CA GLU A 40 -23.39 -21.12 -8.14
C GLU A 40 -23.49 -20.89 -6.64
N GLU A 41 -24.57 -21.31 -6.00
CA GLU A 41 -24.77 -21.16 -4.55
C GLU A 41 -23.68 -21.90 -3.76
N ILE A 42 -23.33 -23.12 -4.16
CA ILE A 42 -22.20 -23.87 -3.59
C ILE A 42 -20.89 -23.09 -3.80
N GLY A 43 -20.67 -22.54 -5.00
CA GLY A 43 -19.52 -21.70 -5.30
C GLY A 43 -19.42 -20.46 -4.41
N ILE A 44 -20.54 -19.79 -4.12
CA ILE A 44 -20.63 -18.69 -3.17
C ILE A 44 -20.29 -19.16 -1.75
N GLY A 45 -20.76 -20.33 -1.33
CA GLY A 45 -20.34 -20.96 -0.07
C GLY A 45 -18.82 -21.11 0.05
N VAL A 46 -18.16 -21.54 -1.04
CA VAL A 46 -16.69 -21.64 -1.11
C VAL A 46 -16.00 -20.26 -1.04
N TYR A 47 -16.61 -19.21 -1.61
CA TYR A 47 -16.12 -17.84 -1.45
C TYR A 47 -16.20 -17.35 -0.01
N CYS A 48 -17.34 -17.53 0.65
CA CYS A 48 -17.52 -17.17 2.05
C CYS A 48 -16.48 -17.86 2.94
N LEU A 49 -16.21 -19.14 2.70
CA LEU A 49 -15.16 -19.89 3.39
C LEU A 49 -13.76 -19.31 3.11
N SER A 50 -13.49 -18.88 1.88
CA SER A 50 -12.22 -18.24 1.51
C SER A 50 -12.02 -16.91 2.26
N LEU A 51 -13.07 -16.10 2.35
CA LEU A 51 -13.05 -14.85 3.11
C LEU A 51 -12.83 -15.12 4.61
N LEU A 52 -13.45 -16.15 5.16
CA LEU A 52 -13.24 -16.54 6.55
C LEU A 52 -11.79 -16.91 6.81
N PHE A 53 -11.17 -17.72 5.94
CA PHE A 53 -9.74 -18.04 6.06
C PHE A 53 -8.85 -16.81 5.90
N PHE A 54 -9.19 -15.87 5.02
CA PHE A 54 -8.45 -14.62 4.86
C PHE A 54 -8.49 -13.76 6.13
N VAL A 55 -9.67 -13.58 6.73
CA VAL A 55 -9.83 -12.86 8.00
C VAL A 55 -9.10 -13.58 9.12
N ALA A 56 -9.21 -14.90 9.20
CA ALA A 56 -8.48 -15.70 10.18
C ALA A 56 -6.95 -15.54 10.03
N MET A 57 -6.43 -15.54 8.80
CA MET A 57 -5.01 -15.30 8.51
C MET A 57 -4.55 -13.94 9.01
N ILE A 58 -5.30 -12.86 8.73
CA ILE A 58 -4.99 -11.52 9.24
C ILE A 58 -5.01 -11.49 10.77
N PHE A 59 -6.05 -12.07 11.38
CA PHE A 59 -6.19 -12.11 12.83
C PHE A 59 -5.03 -12.84 13.52
N LEU A 60 -4.68 -14.04 13.02
CA LEU A 60 -3.56 -14.83 13.54
C LEU A 60 -2.22 -14.10 13.33
N SER A 61 -2.02 -13.47 12.18
CA SER A 61 -0.83 -12.67 11.89
C SER A 61 -0.65 -11.52 12.89
N ILE A 62 -1.71 -10.75 13.17
CA ILE A 62 -1.66 -9.64 14.14
C ILE A 62 -1.41 -10.16 15.56
N ARG A 63 -2.09 -11.25 15.95
CA ARG A 63 -1.97 -11.86 17.29
C ARG A 63 -0.56 -12.37 17.55
N ASP A 64 0.03 -13.08 16.59
CA ASP A 64 1.32 -13.78 16.75
C ASP A 64 2.51 -13.01 16.16
N ARG A 65 2.33 -11.73 15.76
CA ARG A 65 3.37 -10.89 15.12
C ARG A 65 4.71 -10.83 15.85
N LYS A 66 4.71 -10.94 17.18
CA LYS A 66 5.95 -10.90 17.99
C LYS A 66 6.72 -12.22 17.96
N LYS A 67 6.05 -13.34 17.67
CA LYS A 67 6.65 -14.67 17.57
C LYS A 67 7.31 -14.91 16.21
N HIS A 68 6.79 -14.25 15.18
CA HIS A 68 7.25 -14.37 13.80
C HIS A 68 7.55 -12.99 13.21
N PRO A 69 8.63 -12.31 13.66
CA PRO A 69 9.02 -11.03 13.09
C PRO A 69 9.39 -11.22 11.62
N ALA A 70 8.89 -10.34 10.75
CA ALA A 70 9.25 -10.35 9.34
C ALA A 70 10.66 -9.78 9.16
N ALA A 71 11.48 -10.46 8.35
CA ALA A 71 12.75 -9.93 7.89
C ALA A 71 12.53 -8.72 6.95
N PRO A 72 13.53 -7.85 6.79
CA PRO A 72 13.52 -6.79 5.77
C PRO A 72 13.25 -7.31 4.36
N ASP A 73 13.91 -8.42 3.97
CA ASP A 73 13.54 -9.19 2.78
C ASP A 73 12.89 -10.52 3.18
N ALA A 74 11.55 -10.54 3.24
CA ALA A 74 10.80 -11.75 3.59
C ALA A 74 10.81 -12.82 2.48
N TRP A 75 11.15 -12.47 1.24
CA TRP A 75 11.10 -13.36 0.08
C TRP A 75 12.48 -13.94 -0.29
N GLY A 76 13.56 -13.30 0.18
CA GLY A 76 14.95 -13.64 -0.16
C GLY A 76 15.32 -13.43 -1.64
N THR A 77 14.36 -13.02 -2.47
CA THR A 77 14.46 -12.88 -3.93
C THR A 77 14.06 -11.49 -4.39
N SER A 78 13.93 -10.56 -3.45
CA SER A 78 13.48 -9.20 -3.69
C SER A 78 14.48 -8.40 -4.53
N ARG A 79 14.01 -7.44 -5.33
CA ARG A 79 14.85 -6.78 -6.36
C ARG A 79 14.86 -5.26 -6.31
N THR A 80 13.88 -4.69 -5.63
CA THR A 80 13.51 -3.28 -5.67
C THR A 80 13.79 -2.59 -4.33
N LEU A 81 13.70 -1.25 -4.31
CA LEU A 81 14.13 -0.41 -3.17
C LEU A 81 13.32 -0.64 -1.88
N GLU A 82 12.05 -1.04 -1.98
CA GLU A 82 11.21 -1.27 -0.80
C GLU A 82 11.70 -2.42 0.09
N TRP A 83 12.60 -3.25 -0.41
CA TRP A 83 13.23 -4.35 0.32
C TRP A 83 14.62 -4.01 0.86
N MET A 84 15.07 -2.77 0.63
CA MET A 84 16.31 -2.23 1.18
C MET A 84 16.09 -1.55 2.54
N THR A 85 14.84 -1.20 2.87
CA THR A 85 14.49 -0.70 4.19
C THR A 85 14.34 -1.84 5.21
N ARG A 86 14.63 -1.54 6.46
CA ARG A 86 14.30 -2.38 7.62
C ARG A 86 12.78 -2.58 7.81
N THR A 87 12.45 -3.60 8.62
CA THR A 87 11.08 -3.90 9.04
C THR A 87 10.92 -3.65 10.55
N PRO A 88 9.94 -2.83 10.99
CA PRO A 88 9.06 -2.00 10.18
C PRO A 88 9.82 -0.85 9.51
N VAL A 89 9.27 -0.37 8.39
CA VAL A 89 9.81 0.77 7.64
C VAL A 89 9.75 2.02 8.53
N PRO A 90 10.86 2.77 8.66
CA PRO A 90 10.85 4.06 9.37
C PRO A 90 9.91 5.06 8.69
N PHE A 91 9.37 6.02 9.44
CA PHE A 91 8.49 7.05 8.86
C PHE A 91 9.19 7.96 7.84
N TYR A 92 10.53 7.99 7.87
CA TYR A 92 11.36 8.67 6.87
C TYR A 92 11.68 7.83 5.63
N ASN A 93 11.25 6.57 5.59
CA ASN A 93 11.60 5.56 4.59
C ASN A 93 13.10 5.26 4.55
N PHE A 94 13.90 6.14 3.94
CA PHE A 94 15.34 6.00 3.76
C PHE A 94 16.07 7.11 4.51
N ALA A 95 17.05 6.74 5.35
CA ALA A 95 17.86 7.72 6.08
C ALA A 95 18.74 8.56 5.15
N VAL A 96 19.19 7.96 4.06
CA VAL A 96 19.94 8.59 2.97
C VAL A 96 19.24 8.26 1.66
N THR A 97 19.17 9.21 0.73
CA THR A 97 18.51 8.98 -0.55
C THR A 97 19.32 7.97 -1.39
N PRO A 98 18.76 6.80 -1.74
CA PRO A 98 19.50 5.80 -2.51
C PRO A 98 19.78 6.30 -3.93
N HIS A 99 21.03 6.22 -4.36
CA HIS A 99 21.38 6.36 -5.77
C HIS A 99 20.93 5.12 -6.55
N VAL A 100 20.22 5.34 -7.67
CA VAL A 100 19.65 4.26 -8.50
C VAL A 100 20.51 4.09 -9.76
N ASN A 101 21.15 2.94 -9.86
CA ASN A 101 22.03 2.55 -10.96
C ASN A 101 21.30 1.70 -12.01
N ALA A 102 20.30 0.92 -11.58
CA ALA A 102 19.53 0.06 -12.45
C ALA A 102 18.04 0.04 -12.07
N ARG A 103 17.20 -0.51 -12.96
CA ARG A 103 15.76 -0.68 -12.70
C ARG A 103 15.49 -1.49 -11.43
N ASP A 104 16.31 -2.52 -11.19
CA ASP A 104 16.23 -3.39 -10.01
C ASP A 104 17.43 -3.11 -9.10
N GLU A 105 17.37 -2.01 -8.37
CA GLU A 105 18.51 -1.48 -7.62
C GLU A 105 19.06 -2.48 -6.58
N LEU A 106 18.20 -3.15 -5.81
CA LEU A 106 18.66 -4.11 -4.80
C LEU A 106 19.31 -5.34 -5.44
N ALA A 107 18.80 -5.79 -6.59
CA ALA A 107 19.42 -6.90 -7.32
C ALA A 107 20.79 -6.50 -7.88
N TRP A 108 20.92 -5.29 -8.42
CA TRP A 108 22.18 -4.75 -8.89
C TRP A 108 23.19 -4.63 -7.75
N ARG A 109 22.77 -4.09 -6.59
CA ARG A 109 23.63 -3.97 -5.40
C ARG A 109 24.15 -5.32 -4.90
N ARG A 110 23.31 -6.36 -4.90
CA ARG A 110 23.73 -7.73 -4.52
C ARG A 110 24.72 -8.33 -5.50
N GLN A 111 24.54 -8.11 -6.80
CA GLN A 111 25.47 -8.58 -7.83
C GLN A 111 26.84 -7.89 -7.74
N ASN A 112 26.85 -6.62 -7.33
CA ASN A 112 28.07 -5.82 -7.18
C ASN A 112 28.64 -5.86 -5.75
N GLY A 113 28.05 -6.61 -4.82
CA GLY A 113 28.54 -6.75 -3.45
C GLY A 113 28.39 -5.51 -2.57
N VAL A 114 27.52 -4.57 -2.93
CA VAL A 114 27.30 -3.28 -2.25
C VAL A 114 25.93 -3.18 -1.55
N ALA A 115 25.29 -4.33 -1.30
CA ALA A 115 23.94 -4.37 -0.72
C ALA A 115 23.91 -4.05 0.79
N ASP A 116 24.99 -4.36 1.52
CA ASP A 116 25.05 -4.27 2.98
C ASP A 116 25.93 -3.10 3.48
N ILE A 117 26.27 -2.15 2.61
CA ILE A 117 27.16 -1.03 2.95
C ILE A 117 26.38 0.06 3.70
N ALA A 118 26.88 0.47 4.85
CA ALA A 118 26.31 1.58 5.61
C ALA A 118 26.70 2.94 5.03
N PRO A 119 25.82 3.95 5.15
CA PRO A 119 26.20 5.32 4.81
C PRO A 119 27.27 5.80 5.78
N ASP A 120 28.23 6.56 5.26
CA ASP A 120 29.34 7.12 6.03
C ASP A 120 28.88 8.25 6.96
N HIS A 121 27.85 9.00 6.56
CA HIS A 121 27.24 10.06 7.36
C HIS A 121 25.71 10.10 7.17
N TYR A 122 25.02 10.61 8.18
CA TYR A 122 23.59 10.89 8.12
C TYR A 122 23.37 12.40 7.99
N GLU A 123 22.40 12.79 7.17
CA GLU A 123 21.99 14.18 7.02
C GLU A 123 20.66 14.45 7.73
N ALA A 124 20.40 15.72 8.03
CA ALA A 124 19.13 16.11 8.63
C ALA A 124 18.00 16.02 7.59
N VAL A 125 16.93 15.28 7.92
CA VAL A 125 15.81 15.06 7.00
C VAL A 125 14.62 15.93 7.40
N HIS A 126 14.08 16.67 6.44
CA HIS A 126 12.87 17.46 6.62
C HIS A 126 11.62 16.60 6.51
N MET A 127 10.68 16.79 7.44
CA MET A 127 9.43 16.05 7.51
C MET A 127 8.19 16.94 7.60
N PRO A 128 7.10 16.56 6.92
CA PRO A 128 5.83 17.26 7.05
C PRO A 128 5.19 16.98 8.42
N ASN A 129 4.47 17.96 8.95
CA ASN A 129 3.64 17.78 10.14
C ASN A 129 2.30 17.12 9.80
N ASN A 130 1.70 16.47 10.80
CA ASN A 130 0.34 15.94 10.68
C ASN A 130 -0.67 17.10 10.73
N SER A 131 -1.66 17.07 9.83
CA SER A 131 -2.73 18.08 9.79
C SER A 131 -4.11 17.44 9.91
N LEU A 132 -4.98 18.06 10.72
CA LEU A 132 -6.39 17.68 10.86
C LEU A 132 -7.26 18.21 9.70
N LEU A 133 -6.75 19.18 8.93
CA LEU A 133 -7.52 19.88 7.89
C LEU A 133 -8.07 18.94 6.81
N PRO A 134 -7.29 18.00 6.22
CA PRO A 134 -7.81 17.11 5.19
C PRO A 134 -8.92 16.19 5.70
N PHE A 135 -8.83 15.75 6.96
CA PHE A 135 -9.88 14.95 7.60
C PHE A 135 -11.18 15.75 7.72
N MET A 136 -11.10 17.00 8.19
CA MET A 136 -12.28 17.88 8.29
C MET A 136 -12.91 18.17 6.92
N MET A 137 -12.09 18.39 5.88
CA MET A 137 -12.58 18.54 4.50
C MET A 137 -13.33 17.27 4.03
N GLY A 138 -12.83 16.09 4.36
CA GLY A 138 -13.50 14.82 4.09
C GLY A 138 -14.87 14.71 4.76
N VAL A 139 -14.97 15.07 6.06
CA VAL A 139 -16.24 15.08 6.80
C VAL A 139 -17.23 16.08 6.19
N MET A 140 -16.80 17.29 5.85
CA MET A 140 -17.67 18.30 5.24
C MET A 140 -18.13 17.93 3.83
N SER A 141 -17.26 17.28 3.06
CA SER A 141 -17.61 16.72 1.74
C SER A 141 -18.64 15.58 1.86
N PHE A 142 -18.51 14.74 2.89
CA PHE A 142 -19.52 13.73 3.21
C PHE A 142 -20.87 14.37 3.58
N LEU A 143 -20.88 15.39 4.46
CA LEU A 143 -22.11 16.10 4.84
C LEU A 143 -22.77 16.80 3.65
N PHE A 144 -21.97 17.37 2.74
CA PHE A 144 -22.46 17.90 1.48
C PHE A 144 -23.15 16.82 0.64
N GLY A 145 -22.48 15.69 0.38
CA GLY A 145 -23.04 14.58 -0.38
C GLY A 145 -24.32 14.01 0.25
N PHE A 146 -24.32 13.81 1.57
CA PHE A 146 -25.48 13.37 2.31
C PHE A 146 -26.64 14.38 2.22
N GLY A 147 -26.35 15.69 2.35
CA GLY A 147 -27.35 16.75 2.21
C GLY A 147 -27.98 16.79 0.81
N MET A 148 -27.17 16.61 -0.23
CA MET A 148 -27.64 16.55 -1.62
C MET A 148 -28.56 15.35 -1.88
N VAL A 149 -28.20 14.15 -1.38
CA VAL A 149 -29.01 12.93 -1.55
C VAL A 149 -30.37 13.06 -0.86
N TRP A 150 -30.40 13.59 0.36
CA TRP A 150 -31.62 13.67 1.18
C TRP A 150 -32.41 14.98 1.01
N ARG A 151 -31.99 15.86 0.07
CA ARG A 151 -32.59 17.18 -0.17
C ARG A 151 -32.57 18.09 1.07
N ILE A 152 -31.56 17.96 1.92
CA ILE A 152 -31.35 18.79 3.11
C ILE A 152 -30.46 19.97 2.70
N TRP A 153 -31.07 20.98 2.08
CA TRP A 153 -30.35 22.07 1.42
C TRP A 153 -29.45 22.90 2.34
N TRP A 154 -29.86 23.14 3.58
CA TRP A 154 -29.04 23.91 4.53
C TRP A 154 -27.73 23.20 4.87
N MET A 155 -27.76 21.87 4.98
CA MET A 155 -26.58 21.06 5.26
C MET A 155 -25.69 20.93 4.04
N ALA A 156 -26.27 20.80 2.85
CA ALA A 156 -25.51 20.85 1.60
C ALA A 156 -24.80 22.20 1.45
N ALA A 157 -25.52 23.32 1.64
CA ALA A 157 -24.93 24.65 1.60
C ALA A 157 -23.83 24.83 2.65
N LEU A 158 -24.05 24.37 3.89
CA LEU A 158 -23.03 24.43 4.94
C LEU A 158 -21.81 23.60 4.58
N GLY A 159 -21.99 22.36 4.14
CA GLY A 159 -20.89 21.44 3.81
C GLY A 159 -19.99 21.99 2.71
N ILE A 160 -20.56 22.54 1.63
CA ILE A 160 -19.75 23.11 0.55
C ILE A 160 -19.06 24.41 0.96
N VAL A 161 -19.76 25.31 1.67
CA VAL A 161 -19.18 26.58 2.13
C VAL A 161 -18.03 26.33 3.09
N VAL A 162 -18.20 25.43 4.05
CA VAL A 162 -17.14 25.10 5.03
C VAL A 162 -15.96 24.40 4.34
N THR A 163 -16.19 23.47 3.41
CA THR A 163 -15.09 22.86 2.64
C THR A 163 -14.28 23.92 1.88
N ILE A 164 -14.94 24.84 1.18
CA ILE A 164 -14.25 25.94 0.48
C ILE A 164 -13.46 26.81 1.46
N ALA A 165 -14.06 27.17 2.60
CA ALA A 165 -13.39 27.95 3.64
C ALA A 165 -12.15 27.22 4.18
N LEU A 166 -12.23 25.91 4.43
CA LEU A 166 -11.09 25.10 4.88
C LEU A 166 -9.98 25.04 3.83
N VAL A 167 -10.31 24.91 2.54
CA VAL A 167 -9.32 24.91 1.46
C VAL A 167 -8.59 26.26 1.39
N ILE A 168 -9.35 27.36 1.52
CA ILE A 168 -8.77 28.70 1.56
C ILE A 168 -7.82 28.82 2.76
N VAL A 169 -8.27 28.47 3.97
CA VAL A 169 -7.45 28.51 5.19
C VAL A 169 -6.18 27.65 5.02
N HIS A 170 -6.29 26.46 4.44
CA HIS A 170 -5.16 25.58 4.19
C HIS A 170 -4.16 26.15 3.18
N SER A 171 -4.65 26.86 2.15
CA SER A 171 -3.78 27.51 1.18
C SER A 171 -2.93 28.64 1.78
N PHE A 172 -3.36 29.22 2.92
CA PHE A 172 -2.60 30.24 3.64
C PHE A 172 -1.80 29.68 4.83
N SER A 173 -1.99 28.41 5.19
CA SER A 173 -1.21 27.78 6.25
C SER A 173 0.18 27.41 5.75
N ASN A 174 1.19 28.20 6.10
CA ASN A 174 2.59 27.84 5.93
C ASN A 174 3.01 26.96 7.10
N ASP A 175 2.93 25.64 6.91
CA ASP A 175 3.47 24.67 7.84
C ASP A 175 4.89 24.28 7.38
N PRO A 176 5.95 24.79 8.05
CA PRO A 176 7.32 24.53 7.64
C PRO A 176 7.78 23.12 8.00
N GLY A 177 6.91 22.23 8.51
CA GLY A 177 7.31 20.89 8.93
C GLY A 177 8.24 20.89 10.15
N TYR A 178 8.96 19.79 10.35
CA TYR A 178 10.01 19.66 11.35
C TYR A 178 11.25 19.01 10.74
N VAL A 179 12.41 19.23 11.34
CA VAL A 179 13.67 18.64 10.87
C VAL A 179 14.09 17.57 11.86
N LEU A 180 14.30 16.35 11.36
CA LEU A 180 14.90 15.27 12.12
C LEU A 180 16.43 15.42 12.06
N SER A 181 17.08 15.47 13.23
CA SER A 181 18.52 15.67 13.28
C SER A 181 19.27 14.41 12.83
N ALA A 182 20.50 14.59 12.33
CA ALA A 182 21.36 13.46 11.95
C ALA A 182 21.64 12.52 13.13
N GLU A 183 21.83 13.06 14.34
CA GLU A 183 22.04 12.28 15.57
C GLU A 183 20.80 11.43 15.92
N ASP A 184 19.60 11.98 15.75
CA ASP A 184 18.36 11.24 15.98
C ASP A 184 18.20 10.08 14.98
N ILE A 185 18.54 10.31 13.71
CA ILE A 185 18.51 9.29 12.65
C ILE A 185 19.54 8.19 12.95
N GLU A 186 20.78 8.57 13.26
CA GLU A 186 21.84 7.62 13.61
C GLU A 186 21.44 6.79 14.83
N ARG A 187 20.82 7.41 15.84
CA ARG A 187 20.30 6.70 17.02
C ARG A 187 19.16 5.74 16.65
N MET A 188 18.29 6.11 15.70
CA MET A 188 17.20 5.26 15.24
C MET A 188 17.72 4.07 14.43
N GLU A 189 18.72 4.27 13.57
CA GLU A 189 19.35 3.23 12.77
C GLU A 189 20.27 2.32 13.60
N GLY A 190 21.10 2.88 14.49
CA GLY A 190 22.00 2.11 15.36
C GLY A 190 21.29 1.25 16.41
N ARG A 191 20.02 1.55 16.72
CA ARG A 191 19.17 0.69 17.57
C ARG A 191 18.62 -0.54 16.84
N ALA A 192 18.77 -0.61 15.52
CA ALA A 192 18.32 -1.73 14.71
C ALA A 192 19.49 -2.44 14.05
N THR A 193 19.26 -3.70 13.66
CA THR A 193 20.22 -4.44 12.84
C THR A 193 20.52 -3.62 11.58
N PRO A 194 21.80 -3.31 11.28
CA PRO A 194 22.14 -2.44 10.16
C PRO A 194 21.80 -3.16 8.85
N LEU A 195 20.77 -2.66 8.18
CA LEU A 195 20.55 -2.83 6.74
C LEU A 195 20.37 -1.41 6.23
N SER A 196 21.49 -0.87 5.79
CA SER A 196 21.69 0.57 5.66
C SER A 196 21.98 0.92 4.22
N ILE A 197 21.53 2.11 3.83
CA ILE A 197 21.54 2.63 2.47
C ILE A 197 22.77 3.50 2.29
N VAL A 198 23.55 3.25 1.24
CA VAL A 198 24.79 3.99 0.98
C VAL A 198 24.51 5.43 0.57
N ASP A 199 25.20 6.38 1.19
CA ASP A 199 25.45 7.70 0.63
C ASP A 199 26.59 7.59 -0.39
N GLU A 200 26.29 7.16 -1.62
CA GLU A 200 27.26 7.29 -2.70
C GLU A 200 27.16 8.72 -3.24
N THR A 201 27.77 9.66 -2.53
CA THR A 201 28.41 10.78 -3.21
C THR A 201 29.33 10.16 -4.28
N PRO A 202 29.24 10.53 -5.57
CA PRO A 202 29.90 9.76 -6.62
C PRO A 202 31.41 9.76 -6.37
N ALA A 203 31.99 8.58 -6.11
CA ALA A 203 33.42 8.41 -6.20
C ALA A 203 33.83 8.78 -7.64
N PRO A 204 34.79 9.70 -7.84
CA PRO A 204 35.15 10.17 -9.16
C PRO A 204 35.76 9.02 -9.98
N ALA A 205 35.28 8.90 -11.22
CA ALA A 205 35.87 8.18 -12.36
C ALA A 205 36.94 7.13 -12.04
N ILE A 206 36.54 5.87 -11.84
CA ILE A 206 37.44 4.72 -12.02
C ILE A 206 36.86 3.84 -13.13
N LEU A 207 36.85 4.35 -14.36
CA LEU A 207 36.78 3.54 -15.59
C LEU A 207 37.47 4.27 -16.77
N ASP A 208 38.64 4.85 -16.54
CA ASP A 208 39.54 5.34 -17.60
C ASP A 208 40.97 4.78 -17.47
N GLU A 209 41.09 3.55 -16.96
CA GLU A 209 42.33 2.76 -17.07
C GLU A 209 42.04 1.38 -17.66
N VAL A 210 41.41 1.35 -18.84
CA VAL A 210 41.56 0.22 -19.77
C VAL A 210 41.84 0.75 -21.16
N LYS A 211 43.02 1.36 -21.32
CA LYS A 211 43.78 1.41 -22.57
C LYS A 211 45.21 1.83 -22.25
N VAL A 212 46.12 0.87 -22.40
CA VAL A 212 47.51 0.95 -22.92
C VAL A 212 48.35 -0.12 -22.21
N HIS A 213 48.31 -1.34 -22.75
CA HIS A 213 49.46 -2.03 -23.35
C HIS A 213 49.03 -3.37 -23.95
#